data_AF-A0A382UC39-F1
#
_entry.id   AF-A0A382UC39-F1
#
_cell.length_a   1.000
_cell.length_b   1.000
_cell.length_c   1.000
_cell.angle_alpha   90.00
_cell.angle_beta   90.00
_cell.angle_gamma   90.00
#
_symmetry.space_group_name_H-M   'P 1'
#
loop_
_entity.id
_entity.type
_entity.pdbx_description
1 polymer ?
#
loop_
_entity_poly.entity_id
_entity_poly.type
_entity_poly.pdbx_seq_one_letter_code
_entity_poly.pdbx_strand_id
1 'polypeptide(L)'
;VGQIFQINPAKKSVPAKVRYVDRIWKERAKSPRIGSRESRRAATSFYEVQISCARQRITEGTADLDRSGFTLDGNVSAIKNFRDDGEISRVYHEEMKSLVCRVVGAHSAYVLNHLVRTETPTDFNDGYARFVHCDYNMRTLDKLAGDVLGRHGVEVKGNWHFAFYNTWQPFDNPVRNNP
;
A
#
# COMPACT_ATOMS: atom_id res chain seq x y z
N VAL A 1 29.35 -13.17 -5.02
CA VAL A 1 28.57 -14.15 -5.81
C VAL A 1 27.18 -14.25 -5.18
N GLY A 2 26.25 -13.45 -5.66
CA GLY A 2 24.90 -13.35 -5.09
C GLY A 2 23.99 -14.37 -5.76
N GLN A 3 23.41 -15.26 -4.96
CA GLN A 3 22.43 -16.24 -5.43
C GLN A 3 21.19 -15.49 -5.91
N ILE A 4 21.04 -15.36 -7.23
CA ILE A 4 19.80 -14.90 -7.84
C ILE A 4 18.78 -15.97 -7.50
N PHE A 5 17.83 -15.67 -6.61
CA PHE A 5 16.63 -16.49 -6.47
C PHE A 5 15.89 -16.42 -7.82
N GLN A 6 16.20 -17.35 -8.72
CA GLN A 6 15.38 -17.61 -9.88
C GLN A 6 14.01 -18.02 -9.35
N ILE A 7 13.05 -17.12 -9.44
CA ILE A 7 11.65 -17.48 -9.29
C ILE A 7 11.37 -18.40 -10.47
N ASN A 8 11.38 -19.71 -10.22
CA ASN A 8 11.00 -20.69 -11.20
C ASN A 8 9.58 -20.31 -11.68
N PRO A 9 9.36 -20.02 -12.98
CA PRO A 9 8.06 -19.60 -13.48
C PRO A 9 6.96 -20.65 -13.27
N ALA A 10 7.33 -21.89 -12.90
CA ALA A 10 6.40 -22.94 -12.49
C ALA A 10 5.91 -22.83 -11.02
N LYS A 11 6.57 -22.05 -10.15
CA LYS A 11 6.14 -21.89 -8.75
C LYS A 11 5.00 -20.89 -8.65
N LYS A 12 3.77 -21.40 -8.59
CA LYS A 12 2.55 -20.62 -8.33
C LYS A 12 2.54 -19.96 -6.95
N SER A 13 3.27 -20.53 -5.98
CA SER A 13 3.44 -19.99 -4.64
C SER A 13 4.80 -20.30 -4.02
N VAL A 14 5.17 -19.52 -3.00
CA VAL A 14 6.35 -19.73 -2.16
C VAL A 14 5.98 -19.60 -0.67
N PRO A 15 6.54 -20.46 0.22
CA PRO A 15 6.40 -20.24 1.66
C PRO A 15 7.22 -19.01 2.07
N ALA A 16 6.64 -18.15 2.91
CA ALA A 16 7.30 -16.98 3.47
C ALA A 16 6.96 -16.81 4.95
N LYS A 17 7.88 -16.23 5.72
CA LYS A 17 7.64 -15.80 7.10
C LYS A 17 7.20 -14.34 7.10
N VAL A 18 5.93 -14.12 7.38
CA VAL A 18 5.32 -12.79 7.39
C VAL A 18 4.89 -12.43 8.81
N ARG A 19 5.15 -11.19 9.20
CA ARG A 19 4.86 -10.71 10.55
C ARG A 19 3.47 -10.10 10.61
N TYR A 20 2.66 -10.52 11.59
CA TYR A 20 1.30 -10.03 11.82
C TYR A 20 1.18 -9.47 13.23
N VAL A 21 0.28 -8.50 13.42
CA VAL A 21 -0.16 -8.07 14.76
C VAL A 21 -0.79 -9.25 15.48
N ASP A 22 -0.38 -9.46 16.74
CA ASP A 22 -0.85 -10.61 17.53
C ASP A 22 -2.36 -10.54 17.76
N ARG A 23 -3.03 -11.71 17.70
CA ARG A 23 -4.49 -11.80 17.78
C ARG A 23 -5.07 -11.19 19.05
N ILE A 24 -4.31 -11.22 20.15
CA ILE A 24 -4.71 -10.62 21.44
C ILE A 24 -5.04 -9.13 21.32
N TRP A 25 -4.50 -8.42 20.32
CA TRP A 25 -4.81 -7.00 20.10
C TRP A 25 -6.18 -6.77 19.49
N LYS A 26 -6.82 -7.77 18.88
CA LYS A 26 -8.19 -7.65 18.36
C LYS A 26 -9.23 -7.51 19.49
N GLU A 27 -8.95 -8.08 20.65
CA GLU A 27 -9.85 -8.08 21.81
C GLU A 27 -9.62 -6.87 22.73
N ARG A 28 -8.53 -6.13 22.52
CA ARG A 28 -8.16 -4.97 23.33
C ARG A 28 -8.85 -3.71 22.83
N ALA A 29 -9.26 -2.87 23.77
CA ALA A 29 -9.80 -1.54 23.46
C ALA A 29 -8.74 -0.58 22.88
N LYS A 30 -7.46 -0.81 23.18
CA LYS A 30 -6.34 0.02 22.73
C LYS A 30 -5.56 -0.68 21.62
N SER A 31 -5.19 0.08 20.60
CA SER A 31 -4.30 -0.38 19.53
C SER A 31 -2.87 -0.66 20.05
N PRO A 32 -2.15 -1.62 19.45
CA PRO A 32 -0.75 -1.86 19.77
C PRO A 32 0.12 -0.64 19.45
N ARG A 33 1.13 -0.41 20.28
CA ARG A 33 2.22 0.51 19.92
C ARG A 33 3.19 -0.23 19.00
N ILE A 34 3.47 0.35 17.84
CA ILE A 34 4.31 -0.26 16.79
C ILE A 34 5.42 0.68 16.28
N GLY A 35 5.54 1.88 16.86
CA GLY A 35 6.43 2.95 16.37
C GLY A 35 7.92 2.68 16.56
N SER A 36 8.30 1.79 17.48
CA SER A 36 9.70 1.39 17.69
C SER A 36 9.94 -0.07 17.27
N ARG A 37 11.21 -0.46 17.15
CA ARG A 37 11.58 -1.85 16.88
C ARG A 37 11.11 -2.78 18.00
N GLU A 38 11.27 -2.35 19.24
CA GLU A 38 10.95 -3.11 20.46
C GLU A 38 9.43 -3.26 20.60
N SER A 39 8.68 -2.16 20.50
CA SER A 39 7.23 -2.16 20.62
C SER A 39 6.56 -3.00 19.53
N ARG A 40 7.04 -2.88 18.28
CA ARG A 40 6.59 -3.74 17.18
C ARG A 40 6.91 -5.20 17.42
N ARG A 41 8.12 -5.55 17.89
CA ARG A 41 8.48 -6.94 18.22
C ARG A 41 7.58 -7.53 19.31
N ALA A 42 7.23 -6.73 20.32
CA ALA A 42 6.37 -7.14 21.41
C ALA A 42 4.88 -7.28 21.03
N ALA A 43 4.47 -6.68 19.91
CA ALA A 43 3.07 -6.67 19.47
C ALA A 43 2.80 -7.53 18.22
N THR A 44 3.82 -8.18 17.67
CA THR A 44 3.72 -8.91 16.41
C THR A 44 4.53 -10.21 16.40
N SER A 45 3.99 -11.24 15.76
CA SER A 45 4.61 -12.55 15.60
C SER A 45 4.75 -12.93 14.12
N PHE A 46 5.72 -13.78 13.81
CA PHE A 46 5.88 -14.35 12.47
C PHE A 46 4.92 -15.53 12.28
N TYR A 47 4.35 -15.62 11.08
CA TYR A 47 3.51 -16.71 10.61
C TYR A 47 4.06 -17.21 9.28
N GLU A 48 4.04 -18.52 9.08
CA GLU A 48 4.35 -19.11 7.79
C GLU A 48 3.11 -19.04 6.90
N VAL A 49 3.27 -18.41 5.74
CA VAL A 49 2.19 -18.20 4.79
C VAL A 49 2.65 -18.58 3.38
N GLN A 50 1.71 -19.07 2.57
CA GLN A 50 1.95 -19.27 1.14
C GLN A 50 1.67 -17.96 0.39
N ILE A 51 2.68 -17.41 -0.27
CA ILE A 51 2.56 -16.22 -1.10
C ILE A 51 2.45 -16.66 -2.55
N SER A 52 1.33 -16.34 -3.19
CA SER A 52 1.06 -16.70 -4.59
C SER A 52 1.46 -15.58 -5.56
N CYS A 53 1.80 -15.94 -6.80
CA CYS A 53 2.12 -14.98 -7.85
C CYS A 53 0.88 -14.17 -8.25
N ALA A 54 0.85 -12.87 -7.93
CA ALA A 54 -0.26 -11.97 -8.26
C ALA A 54 -0.54 -11.87 -9.77
N ARG A 55 0.52 -11.81 -10.61
CA ARG A 55 0.37 -11.71 -12.07
C ARG A 55 -0.44 -12.86 -12.64
N GLN A 56 -0.09 -14.09 -12.24
CA GLN A 56 -0.81 -15.29 -12.68
C GLN A 56 -2.27 -15.26 -12.23
N ARG A 57 -2.53 -14.94 -10.96
CA ARG A 57 -3.90 -14.90 -10.42
C ARG A 57 -4.77 -13.87 -11.14
N ILE A 58 -4.22 -12.71 -11.48
CA ILE A 58 -4.91 -11.66 -12.25
C ILE A 58 -5.20 -12.16 -13.67
N THR A 59 -4.21 -12.74 -14.37
CA THR A 59 -4.42 -13.30 -15.72
C THR A 59 -5.46 -14.43 -15.73
N GLU A 60 -5.49 -15.26 -14.69
CA GLU A 60 -6.48 -16.34 -14.52
C GLU A 60 -7.86 -15.83 -14.05
N GLY A 61 -8.03 -14.53 -13.76
CA GLY A 61 -9.29 -13.96 -13.26
C GLY A 61 -9.64 -14.38 -11.82
N THR A 62 -8.66 -14.87 -11.06
CA THR A 62 -8.83 -15.33 -9.66
C THR A 62 -8.35 -14.30 -8.63
N ALA A 63 -7.89 -13.14 -9.09
CA ALA A 63 -7.58 -11.97 -8.27
C ALA A 63 -7.89 -10.69 -9.06
N ASP A 64 -8.59 -9.77 -8.40
CA ASP A 64 -8.88 -8.42 -8.84
C ASP A 64 -9.14 -7.55 -7.59
N LEU A 65 -9.50 -6.29 -7.79
CA LEU A 65 -9.80 -5.39 -6.68
C LEU A 65 -10.97 -5.87 -5.83
N ASP A 66 -12.03 -6.43 -6.42
CA ASP A 66 -13.22 -6.86 -5.69
C ASP A 66 -12.99 -8.16 -4.89
N ARG A 67 -12.21 -9.09 -5.45
CA ARG A 67 -11.95 -10.42 -4.86
C ARG A 67 -10.83 -10.41 -3.84
N SER A 68 -9.81 -9.59 -4.07
CA SER A 68 -8.57 -9.63 -3.29
C SER A 68 -8.12 -8.29 -2.74
N GLY A 69 -8.80 -7.18 -3.07
CA GLY A 69 -8.44 -5.85 -2.60
C GLY A 69 -7.19 -5.27 -3.26
N PHE A 70 -6.66 -5.90 -4.32
CA PHE A 70 -5.52 -5.39 -5.07
C PHE A 70 -5.58 -5.82 -6.55
N THR A 71 -4.89 -5.07 -7.39
CA THR A 71 -4.62 -5.44 -8.79
C THR A 71 -3.24 -4.95 -9.19
N LEU A 72 -2.80 -5.29 -10.40
CA LEU A 72 -1.58 -4.77 -11.02
C LEU A 72 -2.00 -4.03 -12.30
N ASP A 73 -1.64 -2.76 -12.39
CA ASP A 73 -1.82 -1.96 -13.61
C ASP A 73 -0.47 -1.76 -14.31
N GLY A 74 -0.50 -1.72 -15.64
CA GLY A 74 0.69 -1.49 -16.48
C GLY A 74 1.09 -0.02 -16.61
N ASN A 75 0.59 0.85 -15.73
CA ASN A 75 0.84 2.29 -15.76
C ASN A 75 2.35 2.60 -15.80
N VAL A 76 2.78 3.27 -16.87
CA VAL A 76 4.16 3.74 -17.02
C VAL A 76 4.19 5.20 -16.61
N SER A 77 4.88 5.51 -15.52
CA SER A 77 4.92 6.87 -15.01
C SER A 77 5.80 7.79 -15.83
N ALA A 78 5.36 9.04 -15.98
CA ALA A 78 6.10 10.10 -16.66
C ALA A 78 7.12 10.81 -15.75
N ILE A 79 7.07 10.56 -14.44
CA ILE A 79 7.98 11.19 -13.49
C ILE A 79 9.43 10.71 -13.70
N LYS A 80 10.39 11.61 -13.58
CA LYS A 80 11.82 11.32 -13.75
C LYS A 80 12.54 11.19 -12.42
N ASN A 81 12.13 11.97 -11.41
CA ASN A 81 12.75 11.96 -10.10
C ASN A 81 11.71 11.86 -8.98
N PHE A 82 11.54 10.65 -8.44
CA PHE A 82 10.71 10.38 -7.25
C PHE A 82 11.26 10.96 -5.94
N ARG A 83 12.30 11.79 -5.99
CA ARG A 83 12.81 12.56 -4.83
C ARG A 83 12.63 14.07 -4.99
N ASP A 84 12.02 14.52 -6.08
CA ASP A 84 11.61 15.92 -6.26
C ASP A 84 10.13 16.05 -5.90
N ASP A 85 9.85 16.52 -4.68
CA ASP A 85 8.48 16.73 -4.19
C ASP A 85 7.66 17.64 -5.12
N GLY A 86 8.31 18.60 -5.79
CA GLY A 86 7.67 19.47 -6.76
C GLY A 86 7.26 18.73 -8.04
N GLU A 87 8.12 17.85 -8.55
CA GLU A 87 7.78 16.99 -9.69
C GLU A 87 6.67 16.00 -9.33
N ILE A 88 6.76 15.35 -8.16
CA ILE A 88 5.74 14.44 -7.64
C ILE A 88 4.38 15.15 -7.56
N SER A 89 4.34 16.35 -6.96
CA SER A 89 3.09 17.07 -6.78
C SER A 89 2.47 17.53 -8.10
N ARG A 90 3.27 17.91 -9.10
CA ARG A 90 2.75 18.41 -10.39
C ARG A 90 2.40 17.31 -11.38
N VAL A 91 3.13 16.19 -11.36
CA VAL A 91 3.04 15.13 -12.37
C VAL A 91 2.43 13.87 -11.79
N TYR A 92 3.07 13.30 -10.77
CA TYR A 92 2.70 11.97 -10.27
C TYR A 92 1.34 11.95 -9.58
N HIS A 93 0.98 13.01 -8.86
CA HIS A 93 -0.34 13.13 -8.22
C HIS A 93 -1.47 13.10 -9.25
N GLU A 94 -1.36 13.87 -10.34
CA GLU A 94 -2.37 13.89 -11.41
C GLU A 94 -2.42 12.57 -12.18
N GLU A 95 -1.26 11.95 -12.40
CA GLU A 95 -1.16 10.62 -13.00
C GLU A 95 -1.87 9.56 -12.15
N MET A 96 -1.62 9.52 -10.84
CA MET A 96 -2.24 8.56 -9.93
C MET A 96 -3.74 8.80 -9.76
N LYS A 97 -4.20 10.05 -9.75
CA LYS A 97 -5.65 10.37 -9.78
C LYS A 97 -6.30 9.78 -11.03
N SER A 98 -5.69 10.00 -12.19
CA SER A 98 -6.18 9.50 -13.47
C SER A 98 -6.18 7.96 -13.53
N LEU A 99 -5.12 7.33 -13.03
CA LEU A 99 -5.01 5.88 -12.90
C LEU A 99 -6.14 5.32 -12.02
N VAL A 100 -6.33 5.86 -10.82
CA VAL A 100 -7.35 5.37 -9.88
C VAL A 100 -8.74 5.50 -10.52
N CYS A 101 -9.10 6.67 -11.07
CA CYS A 101 -10.39 6.85 -11.73
C CYS A 101 -10.59 5.86 -12.88
N ARG A 102 -9.58 5.62 -13.71
CA ARG A 102 -9.63 4.65 -14.81
C ARG A 102 -9.86 3.22 -14.32
N VAL A 103 -9.12 2.80 -13.29
CA VAL A 103 -9.12 1.40 -12.82
C VAL A 103 -10.38 1.07 -12.03
N VAL A 104 -10.87 1.98 -11.19
CA VAL A 104 -11.97 1.70 -10.26
C VAL A 104 -13.30 2.31 -10.71
N GLY A 105 -13.31 3.07 -11.81
CA GLY A 105 -14.50 3.78 -12.29
C GLY A 105 -14.92 4.94 -11.40
N ALA A 106 -14.03 5.47 -10.56
CA ALA A 106 -14.34 6.61 -9.71
C ALA A 106 -14.60 7.86 -10.55
N HIS A 107 -15.59 8.65 -10.13
CA HIS A 107 -15.86 9.95 -10.73
C HIS A 107 -14.73 10.96 -10.49
N SER A 108 -14.07 10.88 -9.33
CA SER A 108 -12.99 11.78 -8.93
C SER A 108 -12.06 11.10 -7.93
N ALA A 109 -10.80 11.52 -7.92
CA ALA A 109 -9.78 11.07 -6.98
C ALA A 109 -9.05 12.28 -6.39
N TYR A 110 -8.68 12.17 -5.11
CA TYR A 110 -8.04 13.23 -4.35
C TYR A 110 -6.83 12.68 -3.60
N VAL A 111 -5.72 13.40 -3.64
CA VAL A 111 -4.49 12.95 -2.98
C VAL A 111 -4.58 13.21 -1.48
N LEU A 112 -4.44 12.14 -0.70
CA LEU A 112 -4.29 12.19 0.75
C LEU A 112 -2.86 12.64 1.13
N ASN A 113 -1.88 11.86 0.68
CA ASN A 113 -0.44 12.06 0.87
C ASN A 113 0.35 11.17 -0.11
N HIS A 114 1.67 11.27 -0.07
CA HIS A 114 2.60 10.32 -0.70
C HIS A 114 3.76 10.05 0.27
N LEU A 115 4.42 8.91 0.11
CA LEU A 115 5.59 8.52 0.91
C LEU A 115 6.66 7.95 -0.02
N VAL A 116 7.90 8.38 0.15
CA VAL A 116 9.09 7.81 -0.49
C VAL A 116 9.83 6.98 0.53
N ARG A 117 9.90 5.66 0.33
CA ARG A 117 10.49 4.74 1.31
C ARG A 117 11.94 4.35 0.98
N THR A 118 12.72 4.11 2.02
CA THR A 118 14.14 3.76 1.95
C THR A 118 14.54 2.74 3.03
N GLU A 119 15.65 2.02 2.79
CA GLU A 119 16.27 1.14 3.80
C GLU A 119 17.00 1.93 4.90
N THR A 120 17.34 3.20 4.66
CA THR A 120 18.02 4.08 5.62
C THR A 120 17.10 5.23 6.07
N PRO A 121 15.99 4.93 6.76
CA PRO A 121 15.00 5.92 7.12
C PRO A 121 15.52 6.87 8.21
N THR A 122 15.18 8.15 8.09
CA THR A 122 15.37 9.15 9.16
C THR A 122 14.15 9.24 10.06
N ASP A 123 12.95 9.03 9.49
CA ASP A 123 11.69 8.95 10.21
C ASP A 123 11.02 7.57 10.09
N PHE A 124 10.11 7.25 11.01
CA PHE A 124 9.40 5.97 11.01
C PHE A 124 8.69 5.66 9.69
N ASN A 125 8.11 6.68 9.04
CA ASN A 125 7.32 6.52 7.81
C ASN A 125 8.18 6.34 6.55
N ASP A 126 9.46 6.71 6.61
CA ASP A 126 10.40 6.55 5.50
C ASP A 126 10.81 5.08 5.37
N GLY A 127 10.68 4.28 6.43
CA GLY A 127 11.08 2.88 6.41
C GLY A 127 10.04 2.00 5.74
N TYR A 128 10.48 0.93 5.06
CA TYR A 128 9.56 -0.12 4.60
C TYR A 128 8.76 -0.71 5.76
N ALA A 129 7.49 -1.02 5.52
CA ALA A 129 6.68 -1.76 6.46
C ALA A 129 7.32 -3.14 6.72
N ARG A 130 7.33 -3.57 7.98
CA ARG A 130 7.96 -4.87 8.38
C ARG A 130 6.94 -5.87 8.91
N PHE A 131 5.65 -5.60 8.71
CA PHE A 131 4.53 -6.41 9.17
C PHE A 131 3.28 -6.05 8.36
N VAL A 132 2.33 -6.98 8.30
CA VAL A 132 1.03 -6.79 7.63
C VAL A 132 0.17 -5.85 8.45
N HIS A 133 -0.41 -4.85 7.78
CA HIS A 133 -1.27 -3.84 8.38
C HIS A 133 -2.31 -3.36 7.37
N CYS A 134 -3.34 -2.71 7.89
CA CYS A 134 -4.23 -1.86 7.12
C CYS A 134 -4.02 -0.43 7.63
N ASP A 135 -3.86 0.53 6.71
CA ASP A 135 -3.54 1.92 7.06
C ASP A 135 -4.71 2.65 7.72
N TYR A 136 -5.94 2.21 7.42
CA TYR A 136 -7.15 2.94 7.77
C TYR A 136 -8.06 2.15 8.69
N ASN A 137 -8.62 2.87 9.65
CA ASN A 137 -9.65 2.37 10.55
C ASN A 137 -11.02 2.83 10.05
N MET A 138 -11.95 1.89 9.88
CA MET A 138 -13.32 2.19 9.45
C MET A 138 -14.03 3.22 10.34
N ARG A 139 -13.69 3.28 11.63
CA ARG A 139 -14.30 4.25 12.58
C ARG A 139 -13.93 5.70 12.31
N THR A 140 -12.81 5.94 11.63
CA THR A 140 -12.28 7.29 11.37
C THR A 140 -12.31 7.65 9.89
N LEU A 141 -12.82 6.75 9.04
CA LEU A 141 -12.72 6.87 7.59
C LEU A 141 -13.50 8.06 7.05
N ASP A 142 -14.73 8.29 7.55
CA ASP A 142 -15.57 9.42 7.12
C ASP A 142 -14.95 10.76 7.48
N LYS A 143 -14.40 10.86 8.70
CA LYS A 143 -13.68 12.06 9.13
C LYS A 143 -12.45 12.29 8.24
N LEU A 144 -11.66 11.25 8.00
CA LEU A 144 -10.50 11.35 7.13
C LEU A 144 -10.89 11.78 5.71
N ALA A 145 -11.95 11.21 5.14
CA ALA A 145 -12.46 11.60 3.83
C ALA A 145 -12.88 13.07 3.80
N GLY A 146 -13.65 13.52 4.80
CA GLY A 146 -14.03 14.92 4.96
C GLY A 146 -12.83 15.86 5.05
N ASP A 147 -11.82 15.51 5.87
CA ASP A 147 -10.59 16.29 6.01
C ASP A 147 -9.79 16.35 4.70
N VAL A 148 -9.69 15.24 3.94
CA VAL A 148 -9.02 15.24 2.62
C VAL A 148 -9.77 16.14 1.65
N LEU A 149 -11.09 15.95 1.51
CA LEU A 149 -11.90 16.69 0.55
C LEU A 149 -11.94 18.19 0.87
N GLY A 150 -12.03 18.54 2.16
CA GLY A 150 -11.95 19.91 2.63
C GLY A 150 -10.64 20.60 2.27
N ARG A 151 -9.49 19.90 2.35
CA ARG A 151 -8.18 20.44 1.88
C ARG A 151 -8.15 20.73 0.38
N HIS A 152 -9.00 20.06 -0.40
CA HIS A 152 -9.17 20.29 -1.84
C HIS A 152 -10.35 21.22 -2.16
N GLY A 153 -10.98 21.83 -1.15
CA GLY A 153 -12.12 22.75 -1.32
C GLY A 153 -13.41 22.06 -1.79
N VAL A 154 -13.56 20.77 -1.53
CA VAL A 154 -14.71 19.96 -1.97
C VAL A 154 -15.67 19.72 -0.82
N GLU A 155 -16.93 20.10 -1.02
CA GLU A 155 -18.01 19.84 -0.09
C GLU A 155 -18.59 18.42 -0.32
N VAL A 156 -18.63 17.62 0.75
CA VAL A 156 -19.16 16.25 0.72
C VAL A 156 -20.66 16.26 0.51
N LYS A 157 -21.14 15.48 -0.46
CA LYS A 157 -22.57 15.22 -0.66
C LYS A 157 -22.96 13.90 0.03
N GLY A 158 -24.14 13.87 0.64
CA GLY A 158 -24.59 12.71 1.44
C GLY A 158 -24.77 11.40 0.65
N ASN A 159 -24.84 11.46 -0.68
CA ASN A 159 -24.97 10.29 -1.55
C ASN A 159 -23.62 9.82 -2.14
N TRP A 160 -22.50 10.35 -1.67
CA TRP A 160 -21.18 9.94 -2.14
C TRP A 160 -20.69 8.69 -1.40
N HIS A 161 -19.98 7.84 -2.14
CA HIS A 161 -19.29 6.69 -1.60
C HIS A 161 -17.78 6.92 -1.72
N PHE A 162 -17.06 6.64 -0.64
CA PHE A 162 -15.62 6.84 -0.56
C PHE A 162 -14.90 5.51 -0.44
N ALA A 163 -13.77 5.40 -1.13
CA ALA A 163 -12.81 4.33 -0.96
C ALA A 163 -11.41 4.94 -0.99
N PHE A 164 -10.52 4.39 -0.14
CA PHE A 164 -9.13 4.78 -0.09
C PHE A 164 -8.31 3.74 -0.85
N TYR A 165 -7.57 4.21 -1.85
CA TYR A 165 -6.67 3.38 -2.65
C TYR A 165 -5.24 3.86 -2.45
N ASN A 166 -4.35 2.89 -2.26
CA ASN A 166 -2.92 3.11 -2.28
C ASN A 166 -2.36 2.63 -3.62
N THR A 167 -1.41 3.38 -4.18
CA THR A 167 -0.60 2.94 -5.32
C THR A 167 0.82 2.73 -4.84
N TRP A 168 1.49 1.69 -5.35
CA TRP A 168 2.86 1.36 -5.00
C TRP A 168 3.68 1.16 -6.27
N GLN A 169 4.81 1.87 -6.36
CA GLN A 169 5.72 1.78 -7.47
C GLN A 169 7.17 1.71 -6.97
N PRO A 170 7.91 0.62 -7.26
CA PRO A 170 9.36 0.65 -7.14
C PRO A 170 9.96 1.53 -8.25
N PHE A 171 10.91 2.39 -7.91
CA PHE A 171 11.47 3.34 -8.89
C PHE A 171 13.01 3.31 -9.02
N ASP A 172 13.78 2.98 -7.97
CA ASP A 172 15.24 2.87 -8.12
C ASP A 172 15.71 1.46 -8.49
N ASN A 173 15.07 0.44 -7.90
CA ASN A 173 15.52 -0.94 -7.95
C ASN A 173 14.33 -1.89 -7.97
N PRO A 174 14.47 -3.07 -8.58
CA PRO A 174 13.50 -4.14 -8.41
C PRO A 174 13.35 -4.50 -6.92
N VAL A 175 12.10 -4.70 -6.50
CA VAL A 175 11.81 -5.14 -5.13
C VAL A 175 12.35 -6.56 -4.92
N ARG A 176 13.35 -6.70 -4.06
CA ARG A 176 13.97 -7.99 -3.70
C ARG A 176 13.79 -8.35 -2.23
N ASN A 177 13.73 -7.35 -1.36
CA ASN A 177 13.55 -7.48 0.09
C ASN A 177 12.56 -6.42 0.55
N ASN A 178 11.83 -6.71 1.63
CA ASN A 178 10.88 -5.78 2.27
C ASN A 178 9.89 -5.13 1.28
N PRO A 179 9.17 -5.97 0.48
CA PRO A 179 8.19 -5.49 -0.48
C PRO A 179 7.03 -4.73 0.18
#